data_AF-A0ABD7YRZ9-F1
#
_entry.id   AF-A0ABD7YRZ9-F1
#
_cell.length_a   1.000
_cell.length_b   1.000
_cell.length_c   1.000
_cell.angle_alpha   90.00
_cell.angle_beta   90.00
_cell.angle_gamma   90.00
#
_symmetry.space_group_name_H-M   'P 1'
#
loop_
_entity.id
_entity.type
_entity.pdbx_description
1 polymer ?
#
loop_
_entity_poly.entity_id
_entity_poly.type
_entity_poly.pdbx_seq_one_letter_code
_entity_poly.pdbx_strand_id
1 'polypeptide(L)'
;MGWGNCGKDSKGRAIGYAFNATCDHVGCNAKIDRGLSYACGGMHGETEHGCEGYFCAKHMSNYVDDGDRIVCVCNSCAKELVSSGEWINDDSEGVLVRSES
;
A
#
# COMPACT_ATOMS: atom_id res chain seq x y z
N MET A 1 9.92 -23.09 3.46
CA MET A 1 8.77 -22.29 2.99
C MET A 1 9.31 -20.89 2.72
N GLY A 2 9.52 -20.53 1.46
CA GLY A 2 10.10 -19.23 1.10
C GLY A 2 9.03 -18.29 0.60
N TRP A 3 8.97 -17.07 1.12
CA TRP A 3 8.10 -16.00 0.64
C TRP A 3 8.57 -15.39 -0.70
N GLY A 4 9.52 -16.05 -1.38
CA GLY A 4 10.10 -15.57 -2.63
C GLY A 4 9.11 -15.62 -3.80
N ASN A 5 8.28 -16.67 -3.87
CA ASN A 5 7.24 -16.80 -4.88
C ASN A 5 5.90 -17.14 -4.22
N CYS A 6 5.01 -16.15 -4.19
CA CYS A 6 3.70 -16.19 -3.55
C CYS A 6 2.56 -16.36 -4.57
N GLY A 7 2.87 -16.68 -5.83
CA GLY A 7 1.87 -16.83 -6.90
C GLY A 7 1.72 -15.57 -7.74
N LYS A 8 0.48 -15.26 -8.15
CA LYS A 8 0.15 -14.13 -9.02
C LYS A 8 -0.97 -13.29 -8.43
N ASP A 9 -0.95 -11.99 -8.71
CA ASP A 9 -2.02 -11.06 -8.34
C ASP A 9 -3.20 -11.13 -9.31
N SER A 10 -4.25 -10.33 -9.08
CA SER A 10 -5.43 -10.32 -9.94
C SER A 10 -5.11 -9.88 -11.38
N LYS A 11 -4.04 -9.09 -11.55
CA LYS A 11 -3.48 -8.64 -12.84
C LYS A 11 -2.54 -9.68 -13.47
N GLY A 12 -2.35 -10.85 -12.86
CA GLY A 12 -1.50 -11.92 -13.35
C GLY A 12 0.01 -11.69 -13.17
N ARG A 13 0.41 -10.67 -12.40
CA ARG A 13 1.81 -10.35 -12.11
C ARG A 13 2.32 -11.26 -11.01
N ALA A 14 3.54 -11.78 -11.15
CA ALA A 14 4.14 -12.63 -10.13
C ALA A 14 4.44 -11.85 -8.84
N ILE A 15 4.18 -12.45 -7.68
CA ILE A 15 4.26 -11.83 -6.36
C ILE A 15 5.34 -12.50 -5.51
N GLY A 16 6.02 -11.71 -4.68
CA GLY A 16 6.96 -12.20 -3.66
C GLY A 16 8.33 -11.52 -3.77
N TYR A 17 9.15 -11.74 -2.76
CA TYR A 17 10.45 -11.10 -2.61
C TYR A 17 11.46 -11.48 -3.70
N ALA A 18 11.22 -12.53 -4.48
CA ALA A 18 12.11 -12.94 -5.57
C ALA A 18 11.83 -12.20 -6.90
N PHE A 19 10.76 -11.40 -6.97
CA PHE A 19 10.36 -10.73 -8.20
C PHE A 19 10.69 -9.25 -8.16
N ASN A 20 11.71 -8.87 -8.92
CA ASN A 20 12.06 -7.47 -9.15
C ASN A 20 10.90 -6.73 -9.83
N ALA A 21 10.67 -5.50 -9.38
CA ALA A 21 9.72 -4.58 -9.96
C ALA A 21 10.25 -3.14 -9.92
N THR A 22 9.48 -2.25 -10.52
CA THR A 22 9.66 -0.82 -10.41
C THR A 22 8.47 -0.26 -9.65
N CYS A 23 8.68 0.81 -8.90
CA CYS A 23 7.58 1.54 -8.25
C CYS A 23 6.46 1.88 -9.26
N ASP A 24 5.21 1.57 -8.90
CA ASP A 24 4.03 1.80 -9.74
C ASP A 24 3.60 3.29 -9.78
N HIS A 25 4.32 4.19 -9.10
CA HIS A 25 4.08 5.63 -9.19
C HIS A 25 4.57 6.18 -10.53
N VAL A 26 3.69 6.91 -11.24
CA VAL A 26 3.99 7.51 -12.55
C VAL A 26 5.24 8.38 -12.45
N GLY A 27 6.24 8.09 -13.30
CA GLY A 27 7.51 8.83 -13.33
C GLY A 27 8.55 8.39 -12.29
N CYS A 28 8.25 7.42 -11.42
CA CYS A 28 9.23 6.84 -10.52
C CYS A 28 9.94 5.63 -11.14
N ASN A 29 11.28 5.61 -11.10
CA ASN A 29 12.09 4.49 -11.58
C ASN A 29 12.82 3.74 -10.44
N ALA A 30 12.32 3.88 -9.21
CA ALA A 30 12.90 3.18 -8.07
C ALA A 30 12.73 1.67 -8.24
N LYS A 31 13.83 0.93 -8.17
CA LYS A 31 13.84 -0.53 -8.18
C LYS A 31 13.39 -1.03 -6.81
N ILE A 32 12.44 -1.96 -6.83
CA ILE A 32 11.85 -2.60 -5.65
C ILE A 32 11.69 -4.10 -5.95
N ASP A 33 11.14 -4.83 -4.99
CA ASP A 33 10.57 -6.15 -5.21
C ASP A 33 9.04 -6.11 -5.01
N ARG A 34 8.38 -7.24 -5.28
CA ARG A 34 6.94 -7.41 -5.01
C ARG A 34 6.70 -8.10 -3.67
N GLY A 35 7.49 -7.77 -2.66
CA GLY A 35 7.27 -8.12 -1.27
C GLY A 35 6.30 -7.18 -0.57
N LEU A 36 5.95 -7.51 0.67
CA LEU A 36 4.92 -6.79 1.45
C LEU A 36 5.34 -5.37 1.83
N SER A 37 6.65 -5.14 2.02
CA SER A 37 7.20 -3.82 2.36
C SER A 37 6.90 -2.74 1.30
N TYR A 38 6.50 -3.14 0.10
CA TYR A 38 6.15 -2.25 -1.00
C TYR A 38 4.68 -2.36 -1.39
N ALA A 39 3.90 -3.26 -0.80
CA ALA A 39 2.50 -3.51 -1.19
C ALA A 39 1.56 -2.46 -0.58
N CYS A 40 0.84 -1.72 -1.43
CA CYS A 40 -0.15 -0.74 -0.99
C CYS A 40 -1.29 -1.44 -0.23
N GLY A 41 -1.51 -1.06 1.04
CA GLY A 41 -2.49 -1.70 1.92
C GLY A 41 -1.94 -2.88 2.72
N GLY A 42 -0.61 -3.09 2.70
CA GLY A 42 0.09 -4.05 3.57
C GLY A 42 -0.05 -5.52 3.18
N MET A 43 -0.83 -5.84 2.13
CA MET A 43 -1.00 -7.19 1.63
C MET A 43 -0.98 -7.24 0.10
N HIS A 44 -0.65 -8.41 -0.43
CA HIS A 44 -0.76 -8.72 -1.85
C HIS A 44 -2.23 -8.81 -2.27
N GLY A 45 -2.54 -8.32 -3.47
CA GLY A 45 -3.91 -8.32 -3.99
C GLY A 45 -4.65 -7.02 -3.68
N GLU A 46 -5.96 -7.02 -3.94
CA GLU A 46 -6.84 -5.94 -3.52
C GLU A 46 -7.03 -5.97 -2.00
N THR A 47 -7.00 -4.80 -1.38
CA THR A 47 -7.24 -4.62 0.05
C THR A 47 -8.26 -3.51 0.23
N GLU A 48 -8.83 -3.38 1.43
CA GLU A 48 -9.82 -2.33 1.73
C GLU A 48 -9.26 -0.91 1.48
N HIS A 49 -7.96 -0.69 1.73
CA HIS A 49 -7.35 0.64 1.69
C HIS A 49 -6.35 0.84 0.54
N GLY A 50 -5.99 -0.23 -0.17
CA GLY A 50 -4.86 -0.25 -1.10
C GLY A 50 -5.19 -0.82 -2.47
N CYS A 51 -4.54 -0.28 -3.51
CA CYS A 51 -4.86 -0.52 -4.92
C CYS A 51 -4.12 -1.70 -5.58
N GLU A 52 -3.60 -2.67 -4.82
CA GLU A 52 -2.77 -3.79 -5.31
C GLU A 52 -1.43 -3.36 -5.96
N GLY A 53 -1.12 -2.07 -5.98
CA GLY A 53 0.14 -1.53 -6.52
C GLY A 53 1.33 -1.73 -5.57
N TYR A 54 2.52 -1.68 -6.14
CA TYR A 54 3.79 -1.73 -5.39
C TYR A 54 4.53 -0.39 -5.45
N PHE A 55 4.83 0.20 -4.30
CA PHE A 55 5.38 1.55 -4.21
C PHE A 55 6.61 1.59 -3.34
N CYS A 56 7.61 2.38 -3.74
CA CYS A 56 8.78 2.61 -2.90
C CYS A 56 8.39 3.42 -1.64
N ALA A 57 9.23 3.41 -0.61
CA ALA A 57 8.97 4.10 0.65
C ALA A 57 8.63 5.60 0.51
N LYS A 58 9.09 6.27 -0.56
CA LYS A 58 8.74 7.67 -0.85
C LYS A 58 7.29 7.88 -1.30
N HIS A 59 6.71 6.87 -1.96
CA HIS A 59 5.35 6.92 -2.51
C HIS A 59 4.36 6.10 -1.69
N MET A 60 4.83 5.39 -0.65
CA MET A 60 4.06 4.62 0.34
C MET A 60 4.26 5.22 1.73
N SER A 61 4.05 6.54 1.85
CA SER A 61 4.39 7.31 3.06
C SER A 61 3.20 7.67 3.93
N ASN A 62 1.99 7.22 3.60
CA ASN A 62 0.79 7.48 4.39
C ASN A 62 0.43 6.24 5.16
N TYR A 63 0.14 6.41 6.44
CA TYR A 63 -0.32 5.35 7.32
C TYR A 63 -1.84 5.44 7.45
N VAL A 64 -2.51 4.30 7.49
CA VAL A 64 -3.95 4.16 7.74
C VAL A 64 -4.09 3.22 8.92
N ASP A 65 -4.77 3.67 9.97
CA ASP A 65 -5.17 2.86 11.10
C ASP A 65 -6.64 2.48 10.94
N ASP A 66 -6.89 1.19 10.65
CA ASP A 66 -8.25 0.65 10.49
C ASP A 66 -8.88 0.18 11.81
N GLY A 67 -8.15 0.29 12.93
CA GLY A 67 -8.53 -0.18 14.27
C GLY A 67 -8.05 -1.59 14.62
N ASP A 68 -7.77 -2.45 13.63
CA ASP A 68 -7.14 -3.77 13.82
C ASP A 68 -5.64 -3.70 13.55
N ARG A 69 -5.25 -2.89 12.56
CA ARG A 69 -3.87 -2.75 12.10
C ARG A 69 -3.59 -1.39 11.48
N ILE A 70 -2.30 -1.04 11.53
CA ILE A 70 -1.76 0.10 10.78
C ILE A 70 -1.12 -0.41 9.50
N VAL A 71 -1.61 0.06 8.35
CA VAL A 71 -1.07 -0.26 7.03
C VAL A 71 -0.55 0.99 6.34
N CYS A 72 0.45 0.84 5.47
CA CYS A 72 0.87 1.96 4.62
C CYS A 72 0.17 1.91 3.26
N VAL A 73 -0.22 3.06 2.75
CA VAL A 73 -0.88 3.21 1.46
C VAL A 73 -0.17 4.25 0.60
N CYS A 74 -0.39 4.17 -0.71
CA CYS A 74 0.18 5.13 -1.62
C CYS A 74 -0.52 6.49 -1.54
N ASN A 75 0.15 7.54 -2.03
CA ASN A 75 -0.38 8.91 -1.99
C ASN A 75 -1.75 9.08 -2.67
N SER A 76 -2.06 8.28 -3.69
CA SER A 76 -3.37 8.34 -4.35
C SER A 76 -4.46 7.73 -3.47
N CYS A 77 -4.23 6.51 -2.94
CA CYS A 77 -5.20 5.86 -2.06
C CYS A 77 -5.46 6.69 -0.79
N ALA A 78 -4.41 7.27 -0.19
CA ALA A 78 -4.58 8.19 0.96
C ALA A 78 -5.52 9.36 0.63
N LYS A 79 -5.37 9.99 -0.54
CA LYS A 79 -6.23 11.08 -0.99
C LYS A 79 -7.66 10.61 -1.25
N GLU A 80 -7.84 9.43 -1.84
CA GLU A 80 -9.16 8.86 -2.09
C GLU A 80 -9.90 8.54 -0.79
N LEU A 81 -9.21 7.96 0.19
CA LEU A 81 -9.75 7.71 1.53
C LEU A 81 -10.22 9.00 2.21
N VAL A 82 -9.37 10.04 2.21
CA VAL A 82 -9.77 11.35 2.76
C VAL A 82 -10.92 11.97 1.98
N SER A 83 -10.92 11.83 0.64
CA SER A 83 -11.97 12.35 -0.21
C SER A 83 -13.31 11.62 -0.06
N SER A 84 -13.34 10.40 0.49
CA SER A 84 -14.59 9.69 0.79
C SER A 84 -15.34 10.35 1.97
N GLY A 85 -14.63 11.10 2.82
CA GLY A 85 -15.17 11.70 4.04
C GLY A 85 -15.27 10.74 5.23
N GLU A 86 -14.93 9.46 5.03
CA GLU A 86 -14.91 8.45 6.10
C GLU A 86 -13.57 8.42 6.84
N TRP A 87 -12.52 8.99 6.25
CA TRP A 87 -11.17 8.99 6.80
C TRP A 87 -10.67 10.43 6.98
N ILE A 88 -10.05 10.69 8.12
CA ILE A 88 -9.46 11.99 8.45
C ILE A 88 -7.98 11.82 8.76
N ASN A 89 -7.19 12.86 8.48
CA ASN A 89 -5.80 12.90 8.90
C ASN A 89 -5.72 13.33 10.37
N ASP A 90 -5.22 12.44 11.21
CA ASP A 90 -4.84 12.80 12.57
C ASP A 90 -3.45 13.44 12.52
N ASP A 91 -3.41 14.78 12.53
CA ASP A 91 -2.17 15.55 12.49
C ASP A 91 -1.28 15.35 13.75
N SER A 92 -1.82 14.81 14.86
CA SER A 92 -1.04 14.48 16.06
C SER A 92 -0.19 13.23 15.85
N GLU A 93 -0.77 12.22 15.22
CA GLU A 93 -0.16 10.89 15.05
C GLU A 93 0.40 10.67 13.64
N GLY A 94 0.05 11.54 12.67
CA GLY A 94 0.48 11.45 11.28
C GLY A 94 -0.12 10.25 10.54
N VAL A 95 -1.34 9.85 10.92
CA VAL A 95 -2.02 8.64 10.43
C VAL A 95 -3.46 8.98 10.04
N LEU A 96 -3.98 8.29 9.02
CA LEU A 96 -5.38 8.36 8.64
C LEU A 96 -6.21 7.45 9.57
N VAL A 97 -7.22 8.00 10.21
CA VAL A 97 -8.16 7.27 11.09
C VAL A 97 -9.58 7.42 10.56
N ARG A 98 -10.50 6.53 10.96
CA ARG A 98 -11.92 6.67 10.63
C ARG A 98 -12.50 7.90 11.35
N SER A 99 -13.39 8.63 10.68
CA SER A 99 -13.99 9.86 11.21
C SER A 99 -14.93 9.65 12.40
N GLU A 100 -15.40 8.41 12.61
CA GLU A 100 -16.27 8.01 13.72
C GLU A 100 -15.52 7.25 14.85
N SER A 101 -14.19 7.30 14.89
CA SER A 101 -13.36 6.66 15.94
C SER A 101 -13.39 7.39 17.29
#